data_AF-A0A9X5KWX2-F1
#
_entry.id   AF-A0A9X5KWX2-F1
#
_cell.length_a   1.000
_cell.length_b   1.000
_cell.length_c   1.000
_cell.angle_alpha   90.00
_cell.angle_beta   90.00
_cell.angle_gamma   90.00
#
_symmetry.space_group_name_H-M   'P 1'
#
loop_
_entity.id
_entity.type
_entity.pdbx_description
1 polymer ?
#
loop_
_entity_poly.entity_id
_entity_poly.type
_entity_poly.pdbx_seq_one_letter_code
_entity_poly.pdbx_strand_id
1 'polypeptide(L)'
;MEFTIPPWGDASTDPLKPDNVKVWLWANDENKPEEPFSQEFVFSVPATGHPVNIARARRGPGIHRIEYEVESLVGNGGLSDFQLLIVDLDAPYEDFVGTIPAPIPPADLPDSVGSDYFQGKPNESAIFTIPPYANQGQAPGDRALFYYANSDEAYLPVVGNPDPFWPIPADRSFPLPLSVVQGHPDGLKSLRYVIVDASGNQSRQSGAFNFDVSLFPNPSNLKAPTIDLAVPGDGLTNRADVAALNGLVARIPQYDNVLRSDDMLSVTLTTSIGSRTLPDFPVSSATFPIPVPVDYATLVALYGATKGLLALTVSYAVKRRSVNYPSVLTAVTDLDLYVVGPDPTGPGLINPDLNRVLVKGRLLLGGEGPDNELRPEHAPRDAIARITLWDKPPTPDAFPFTIRLFYDGLFVPPERLVTNGAANQIIDLDIPWAAIVAGKNGTKLAWYTIGSAGTTNIQQADPTTVDVTANFVQLDAPVVQRTTPVGVINCNSFLPSGTAPVNLLVNIPPSTQFAIGMVVTLDWQGYSDDAATLPVAAAVGTVTKTIQTQSEINQGFTVDLGPYATIFKTIQPTFSTRLAGSAKLHYSIPLAGGPLSSNDATHLVRGHRTGSAGSNGTFCDGAAVPGP
;
A
#
# COMPACT_ATOMS: atom_id res chain seq x y z
N MET A 1 -66.22 -43.07 -13.46
CA MET A 1 -65.72 -43.59 -14.75
C MET A 1 -66.90 -44.24 -15.41
N GLU A 2 -67.06 -44.07 -16.72
CA GLU A 2 -68.12 -44.75 -17.46
C GLU A 2 -67.56 -46.05 -18.03
N PHE A 3 -68.16 -47.17 -17.67
CA PHE A 3 -67.89 -48.47 -18.27
C PHE A 3 -69.00 -48.77 -19.26
N THR A 4 -68.66 -48.91 -20.53
CA THR A 4 -69.63 -49.12 -21.59
C THR A 4 -69.73 -50.59 -21.92
N ILE A 5 -70.88 -51.19 -21.62
CA ILE A 5 -71.20 -52.56 -22.00
C ILE A 5 -71.51 -52.58 -23.50
N PRO A 6 -70.81 -53.40 -24.31
CA PRO A 6 -71.10 -53.50 -25.74
C PRO A 6 -72.57 -53.89 -26.01
N PRO A 7 -73.17 -53.46 -27.13
CA PRO A 7 -74.51 -53.92 -27.48
C PRO A 7 -74.53 -55.45 -27.66
N TRP A 8 -75.56 -56.11 -27.12
CA TRP A 8 -75.78 -57.55 -27.28
C TRP A 8 -76.85 -57.83 -28.35
N GLY A 9 -76.74 -58.98 -29.01
CA GLY A 9 -77.44 -59.26 -30.28
C GLY A 9 -78.96 -59.39 -30.17
N ASP A 10 -79.49 -59.66 -28.98
CA ASP A 10 -80.90 -59.86 -28.67
C ASP A 10 -81.44 -58.84 -27.67
N ALA A 11 -80.82 -57.66 -27.59
CA ALA A 11 -81.22 -56.61 -26.66
C ALA A 11 -82.70 -56.23 -26.78
N SER A 12 -83.39 -56.18 -25.64
CA SER A 12 -84.81 -55.87 -25.59
C SER A 12 -85.11 -54.47 -26.14
N THR A 13 -86.11 -54.43 -27.01
CA THR A 13 -86.69 -53.19 -27.57
C THR A 13 -88.05 -52.87 -26.97
N ASP A 14 -88.58 -53.75 -26.10
CA ASP A 14 -89.89 -53.60 -25.47
C ASP A 14 -89.72 -53.12 -24.01
N PRO A 15 -90.17 -51.90 -23.67
CA PRO A 15 -90.09 -51.38 -22.30
C PRO A 15 -90.90 -52.18 -21.28
N LEU A 16 -91.88 -53.00 -21.71
CA LEU A 16 -92.59 -53.93 -20.83
C LEU A 16 -91.81 -55.23 -20.59
N LYS A 17 -90.72 -55.45 -21.33
CA LYS A 17 -89.86 -56.63 -21.21
C LYS A 17 -88.37 -56.26 -21.21
N PRO A 18 -87.88 -55.44 -20.27
CA PRO A 18 -86.48 -55.04 -20.25
C PRO A 18 -85.54 -56.21 -19.94
N ASP A 19 -84.31 -56.15 -20.45
CA ASP A 19 -83.24 -57.05 -20.05
C ASP A 19 -82.70 -56.63 -18.69
N ASN A 20 -82.28 -57.59 -17.89
CA ASN A 20 -81.68 -57.36 -16.59
C ASN A 20 -80.15 -57.38 -16.74
N VAL A 21 -79.51 -56.23 -16.55
CA VAL A 21 -78.06 -56.08 -16.63
C VAL A 21 -77.50 -55.97 -15.23
N LYS A 22 -76.60 -56.88 -14.88
CA LYS A 22 -75.89 -56.89 -13.59
C LYS A 22 -74.41 -56.67 -13.84
N VAL A 23 -73.77 -55.81 -13.04
CA VAL A 23 -72.33 -55.54 -13.15
C VAL A 23 -71.68 -55.78 -11.79
N TRP A 24 -70.59 -56.55 -11.81
CA TRP A 24 -69.75 -56.81 -10.65
C TRP A 24 -68.42 -56.09 -10.82
N LEU A 25 -67.92 -55.57 -9.71
CA LEU A 25 -66.61 -54.96 -9.57
C LEU A 25 -66.05 -55.42 -8.23
N TRP A 26 -64.86 -56.02 -8.25
CA TRP A 26 -64.21 -56.51 -7.04
C TRP A 26 -62.69 -56.48 -7.19
N ALA A 27 -61.97 -56.52 -6.07
CA ALA A 27 -60.52 -56.55 -6.09
C ALA A 27 -60.03 -57.86 -6.73
N ASN A 28 -58.94 -57.80 -7.50
CA ASN A 28 -58.44 -58.94 -8.28
C ASN A 28 -58.03 -60.16 -7.42
N ASP A 29 -57.74 -59.94 -6.14
CA ASP A 29 -57.39 -60.94 -5.13
C ASP A 29 -58.60 -61.41 -4.29
N GLU A 30 -59.77 -60.83 -4.48
CA GLU A 30 -61.00 -61.22 -3.80
C GLU A 30 -61.86 -62.14 -4.68
N ASN A 31 -62.74 -62.89 -4.02
CA ASN A 31 -63.78 -63.63 -4.71
C ASN A 31 -64.84 -62.67 -5.26
N LYS A 32 -65.44 -63.02 -6.41
CA LYS A 32 -66.57 -62.28 -6.97
C LYS A 32 -67.68 -62.19 -5.91
N PRO A 33 -68.19 -60.98 -5.60
CA PRO A 33 -69.29 -60.82 -4.66
C PRO A 33 -70.57 -61.43 -5.22
N GLU A 34 -71.42 -61.97 -4.35
CA GLU A 34 -72.70 -62.56 -4.76
C GLU A 34 -73.61 -61.50 -5.40
N GLU A 35 -73.70 -60.33 -4.79
CA GLU A 35 -74.53 -59.23 -5.26
C GLU A 35 -73.78 -58.32 -6.25
N PRO A 36 -74.38 -57.96 -7.40
CA PRO A 36 -73.79 -56.99 -8.31
C PRO A 36 -73.76 -55.59 -7.69
N PHE A 37 -72.79 -54.77 -8.08
CA PHE A 37 -72.72 -53.39 -7.60
C PHE A 37 -73.73 -52.48 -8.29
N SER A 38 -74.10 -52.81 -9.53
CA SER A 38 -75.17 -52.18 -10.29
C SER A 38 -76.06 -53.26 -10.88
N GLN A 39 -77.37 -53.03 -10.78
CA GLN A 39 -78.38 -53.84 -11.43
C GLN A 39 -79.40 -52.90 -12.06
N GLU A 40 -79.58 -53.00 -13.37
CA GLU A 40 -80.41 -52.10 -14.15
C GLU A 40 -81.30 -52.89 -15.11
N PHE A 41 -82.55 -52.44 -15.27
CA PHE A 41 -83.45 -52.94 -16.29
C PHE A 41 -83.33 -52.07 -17.54
N VAL A 42 -82.80 -52.66 -18.61
CA VAL A 42 -82.42 -51.94 -19.83
C VAL A 42 -83.36 -52.31 -20.96
N PHE A 43 -83.90 -51.29 -21.63
CA PHE A 43 -84.59 -51.41 -22.90
C PHE A 43 -84.01 -50.35 -23.84
N SER A 44 -83.86 -50.67 -25.13
CA SER A 44 -83.26 -49.77 -26.13
C SER A 44 -81.77 -49.43 -25.87
N VAL A 45 -80.88 -50.41 -26.09
CA VAL A 45 -79.42 -50.23 -25.99
C VAL A 45 -78.88 -49.40 -27.17
N PRO A 46 -78.14 -48.30 -26.94
CA PRO A 46 -77.51 -47.53 -28.01
C PRO A 46 -76.48 -48.34 -28.81
N ALA A 47 -76.24 -47.96 -30.07
CA ALA A 47 -75.19 -48.56 -30.90
C ALA A 47 -73.78 -48.42 -30.29
N THR A 48 -73.58 -47.41 -29.44
CA THR A 48 -72.34 -47.18 -28.68
C THR A 48 -72.20 -48.09 -27.45
N GLY A 49 -73.25 -48.85 -27.10
CA GLY A 49 -73.31 -49.68 -25.89
C GLY A 49 -74.10 -49.03 -24.74
N HIS A 50 -74.31 -49.79 -23.66
CA HIS A 50 -75.00 -49.35 -22.45
C HIS A 50 -73.99 -48.82 -21.42
N PRO A 51 -74.05 -47.54 -21.04
CA PRO A 51 -73.10 -46.96 -20.09
C PRO A 51 -73.50 -47.29 -18.65
N VAL A 52 -72.53 -47.76 -17.86
CA VAL A 52 -72.67 -47.99 -16.43
C VAL A 52 -71.66 -47.11 -15.69
N ASN A 53 -72.15 -46.29 -14.76
CA ASN A 53 -71.29 -45.40 -13.99
C ASN A 53 -70.64 -46.15 -12.81
N ILE A 54 -69.31 -46.27 -12.86
CA ILE A 54 -68.52 -46.72 -11.72
C ILE A 54 -68.19 -45.50 -10.84
N ALA A 55 -68.90 -45.40 -9.72
CA ALA A 55 -68.71 -44.35 -8.73
C ALA A 55 -67.29 -44.38 -8.14
N ARG A 56 -66.71 -43.20 -7.86
CA ARG A 56 -65.35 -43.07 -7.32
C ARG A 56 -65.12 -43.87 -6.03
N ALA A 57 -66.12 -43.96 -5.17
CA ALA A 57 -66.04 -44.72 -3.91
C ALA A 57 -65.89 -46.23 -4.10
N ARG A 58 -66.22 -46.79 -5.27
CA ARG A 58 -66.09 -48.22 -5.56
C ARG A 58 -64.79 -48.59 -6.29
N ARG A 59 -63.95 -47.59 -6.60
CA ARG A 59 -62.66 -47.76 -7.27
C ARG A 59 -61.55 -47.25 -6.36
N GLY A 60 -61.30 -47.97 -5.27
CA GLY A 60 -60.10 -47.75 -4.46
C GLY A 60 -58.82 -48.05 -5.27
N PRO A 61 -57.64 -47.59 -4.84
CA PRO A 61 -56.38 -47.95 -5.48
C PRO A 61 -56.23 -49.47 -5.63
N GLY A 62 -55.68 -49.92 -6.76
CA GLY A 62 -55.39 -51.33 -7.02
C GLY A 62 -55.98 -51.87 -8.31
N ILE A 63 -55.85 -53.19 -8.49
CA ILE A 63 -56.34 -53.91 -9.66
C ILE A 63 -57.71 -54.49 -9.34
N HIS A 64 -58.72 -54.10 -10.11
CA HIS A 64 -60.09 -54.60 -10.00
C HIS A 64 -60.44 -55.45 -11.21
N ARG A 65 -61.34 -56.40 -11.01
CA ARG A 65 -62.01 -57.12 -12.09
C ARG A 65 -63.39 -56.52 -12.29
N ILE A 66 -63.73 -56.22 -13.53
CA ILE A 66 -65.08 -55.85 -13.94
C ILE A 66 -65.67 -56.92 -14.84
N GLU A 67 -66.88 -57.36 -14.53
CA GLU A 67 -67.62 -58.37 -15.27
C GLU A 67 -69.09 -57.97 -15.30
N TYR A 68 -69.79 -58.28 -16.39
CA TYR A 68 -71.23 -58.03 -16.50
C TYR A 68 -71.97 -59.28 -16.95
N GLU A 69 -73.21 -59.40 -16.50
CA GLU A 69 -74.18 -60.40 -16.93
C GLU A 69 -75.35 -59.66 -17.56
N VAL A 70 -75.81 -60.16 -18.70
CA VAL A 70 -77.05 -59.74 -19.31
C VAL A 70 -77.99 -60.92 -19.26
N GLU A 71 -79.18 -60.73 -18.71
CA GLU A 71 -80.23 -61.74 -18.60
C GLU A 71 -81.50 -61.24 -19.29
N SER A 72 -81.91 -61.92 -20.36
CA SER A 72 -83.16 -61.63 -21.05
C SER A 72 -84.36 -62.20 -20.27
N LEU A 73 -85.54 -61.60 -20.44
CA LEU A 73 -86.77 -62.01 -19.76
C LEU A 73 -87.28 -63.43 -20.11
N VAL A 74 -86.72 -64.05 -21.16
CA VAL A 74 -86.98 -65.45 -21.54
C VAL A 74 -86.03 -66.44 -20.84
N GLY A 75 -85.18 -65.96 -19.93
CA GLY A 75 -84.27 -66.79 -19.12
C GLY A 75 -82.96 -67.16 -19.80
N ASN A 76 -82.64 -66.56 -20.96
CA ASN A 76 -81.34 -66.70 -21.58
C ASN A 76 -80.44 -65.58 -21.08
N GLY A 77 -79.31 -65.93 -20.47
CA GLY A 77 -78.31 -64.98 -20.01
C GLY A 77 -76.91 -65.28 -20.54
N GLY A 78 -76.08 -64.25 -20.59
CA GLY A 78 -74.67 -64.33 -20.97
C GLY A 78 -73.81 -63.57 -19.97
N LEU A 79 -72.71 -64.20 -19.53
CA LEU A 79 -71.69 -63.59 -18.67
C LEU A 79 -70.51 -63.16 -19.52
N SER A 80 -69.98 -61.97 -19.30
CA SER A 80 -68.77 -61.49 -19.96
C SER A 80 -67.53 -62.18 -19.42
N ASP A 81 -66.43 -62.19 -20.18
CA ASP A 81 -65.11 -62.34 -19.57
C ASP A 81 -64.83 -61.14 -18.65
N PHE A 82 -64.08 -61.35 -17.58
CA PHE A 82 -63.66 -60.25 -16.72
C PHE A 82 -62.61 -59.38 -17.44
N GLN A 83 -62.70 -58.06 -17.25
CA GLN A 83 -61.69 -57.10 -17.68
C GLN A 83 -60.95 -56.55 -16.45
N LEU A 84 -59.67 -56.20 -16.62
CA LEU A 84 -58.90 -55.56 -15.56
C LEU A 84 -59.09 -54.04 -15.61
N LEU A 85 -59.50 -53.47 -14.48
CA LEU A 85 -59.51 -52.05 -14.22
C LEU A 85 -58.38 -51.74 -13.22
N ILE A 86 -57.32 -51.11 -13.69
CA ILE A 86 -56.24 -50.62 -12.82
C ILE A 86 -56.61 -49.21 -12.39
N VAL A 87 -56.72 -49.01 -11.09
CA VAL A 87 -57.01 -47.70 -10.49
C VAL A 87 -55.75 -47.26 -9.77
N ASP A 88 -55.11 -46.24 -10.31
CA ASP A 88 -53.93 -45.62 -9.71
C ASP A 88 -54.25 -44.19 -9.31
N LEU A 89 -54.09 -43.90 -8.02
CA LEU A 89 -54.33 -42.58 -7.44
C LEU A 89 -53.05 -42.00 -6.83
N ASP A 90 -51.97 -42.78 -6.79
CA ASP A 90 -50.75 -42.41 -6.08
C ASP A 90 -49.73 -41.94 -7.12
N ALA A 91 -49.22 -40.73 -6.96
CA ALA A 91 -48.17 -40.25 -7.84
C ALA A 91 -46.87 -41.05 -7.61
N PRO A 92 -45.98 -41.11 -8.62
CA PRO A 92 -44.62 -41.54 -8.38
C PRO A 92 -44.00 -40.72 -7.24
N TYR A 93 -43.33 -41.40 -6.30
CA TYR A 93 -42.80 -40.80 -5.06
C TYR A 93 -43.83 -40.21 -4.08
N GLU A 94 -45.10 -40.64 -4.10
CA GLU A 94 -46.15 -40.17 -3.15
C GLU A 94 -45.69 -40.35 -1.69
N ASP A 95 -45.29 -41.57 -1.32
CA ASP A 95 -44.86 -41.91 0.05
C ASP A 95 -43.41 -41.52 0.37
N PHE A 96 -42.69 -40.91 -0.57
CA PHE A 96 -41.28 -40.62 -0.39
C PHE A 96 -41.05 -39.49 0.61
N VAL A 97 -40.32 -39.73 1.70
CA VAL A 97 -40.00 -38.68 2.66
C VAL A 97 -38.72 -37.94 2.24
N GLY A 98 -38.84 -36.63 2.00
CA GLY A 98 -37.73 -35.75 1.63
C GLY A 98 -37.79 -35.25 0.19
N THR A 99 -36.65 -34.77 -0.31
CA THR A 99 -36.49 -34.23 -1.67
C THR A 99 -36.22 -35.37 -2.64
N ILE A 100 -37.02 -35.48 -3.70
CA ILE A 100 -36.80 -36.47 -4.77
C ILE A 100 -35.39 -36.28 -5.35
N PRO A 101 -34.61 -37.35 -5.60
CA PRO A 101 -33.24 -37.22 -6.08
C PRO A 101 -33.10 -36.39 -7.37
N ALA A 102 -32.00 -35.65 -7.51
CA ALA A 102 -31.72 -34.83 -8.69
C ALA A 102 -31.35 -35.69 -9.92
N PRO A 103 -31.45 -35.15 -11.15
CA PRO A 103 -30.86 -35.78 -12.33
C PRO A 103 -29.41 -36.21 -12.14
N ILE A 104 -29.04 -37.37 -12.70
CA ILE A 104 -27.65 -37.84 -12.73
C ILE A 104 -26.99 -37.30 -14.00
N PRO A 105 -25.86 -36.56 -13.91
CA PRO A 105 -25.15 -36.05 -15.07
C PRO A 105 -24.41 -37.15 -15.83
N PRO A 106 -24.10 -36.93 -17.13
CA PRO A 106 -23.18 -37.80 -17.85
C PRO A 106 -21.79 -37.75 -17.19
N ALA A 107 -21.09 -38.89 -17.19
CA ALA A 107 -19.82 -39.05 -16.48
C ALA A 107 -18.68 -38.15 -16.98
N ASP A 108 -18.82 -37.59 -18.18
CA ASP A 108 -17.85 -36.72 -18.83
C ASP A 108 -18.26 -35.25 -18.88
N LEU A 109 -19.28 -34.87 -18.11
CA LEU A 109 -19.67 -33.47 -17.97
C LEU A 109 -18.53 -32.67 -17.32
N PRO A 110 -17.98 -31.63 -17.97
CA PRO A 110 -16.95 -30.79 -17.36
C PRO A 110 -17.54 -29.90 -16.25
N ASP A 111 -16.68 -29.36 -15.38
CA ASP A 111 -17.08 -28.44 -14.30
C ASP A 111 -17.80 -27.18 -14.83
N SER A 112 -17.44 -26.74 -16.04
CA SER A 112 -18.17 -25.71 -16.79
C SER A 112 -18.37 -26.17 -18.22
N VAL A 113 -19.62 -26.13 -18.65
CA VAL A 113 -20.04 -26.72 -19.91
C VAL A 113 -20.11 -25.64 -20.98
N GLY A 114 -19.24 -25.74 -21.98
CA GLY A 114 -19.23 -24.88 -23.15
C GLY A 114 -20.05 -25.44 -24.32
N SER A 115 -20.23 -24.64 -25.37
CA SER A 115 -20.93 -25.07 -26.58
C SER A 115 -20.22 -26.20 -27.30
N ASP A 116 -18.89 -26.27 -27.19
CA ASP A 116 -18.02 -27.31 -27.74
C ASP A 116 -18.34 -28.69 -27.14
N TYR A 117 -18.63 -28.77 -25.84
CA TYR A 117 -19.07 -30.01 -25.20
C TYR A 117 -20.32 -30.56 -25.90
N PHE A 118 -21.36 -29.73 -26.05
CA PHE A 118 -22.59 -30.17 -26.69
C PHE A 118 -22.38 -30.49 -28.18
N GLN A 119 -21.69 -29.63 -28.94
CA GLN A 119 -21.41 -29.85 -30.37
C GLN A 119 -20.61 -31.13 -30.63
N GLY A 120 -19.80 -31.57 -29.67
CA GLY A 120 -19.08 -32.84 -29.72
C GLY A 120 -19.95 -34.08 -29.43
N LYS A 121 -21.22 -33.92 -29.04
CA LYS A 121 -22.15 -35.03 -28.72
C LYS A 121 -23.11 -35.34 -29.85
N PRO A 122 -23.58 -36.60 -29.95
CA PRO A 122 -24.70 -36.95 -30.82
C PRO A 122 -25.91 -36.03 -30.55
N ASN A 123 -26.50 -35.49 -31.62
CA ASN A 123 -27.65 -34.58 -31.57
C ASN A 123 -27.43 -33.33 -30.70
N GLU A 124 -26.17 -32.90 -30.52
CA GLU A 124 -25.80 -31.70 -29.77
C GLU A 124 -26.38 -31.66 -28.33
N SER A 125 -26.46 -32.83 -27.68
CA SER A 125 -27.18 -32.99 -26.41
C SER A 125 -26.34 -33.69 -25.34
N ALA A 126 -26.42 -33.18 -24.11
CA ALA A 126 -25.91 -33.86 -22.92
C ALA A 126 -26.95 -34.87 -22.43
N ILE A 127 -26.57 -36.12 -22.18
CA ILE A 127 -27.50 -37.17 -21.79
C ILE A 127 -27.49 -37.35 -20.27
N PHE A 128 -28.56 -36.91 -19.62
CA PHE A 128 -28.79 -37.10 -18.20
C PHE A 128 -29.62 -38.37 -17.96
N THR A 129 -29.70 -38.81 -16.71
CA THR A 129 -30.48 -39.98 -16.33
C THR A 129 -31.32 -39.70 -15.09
N ILE A 130 -32.59 -40.13 -15.10
CA ILE A 130 -33.43 -40.13 -13.91
C ILE A 130 -32.94 -41.25 -12.97
N PRO A 131 -32.65 -40.96 -11.68
CA PRO A 131 -32.31 -41.97 -10.68
C PRO A 131 -33.29 -43.15 -10.69
N PRO A 132 -32.82 -44.39 -10.50
CA PRO A 132 -33.71 -45.56 -10.44
C PRO A 132 -34.83 -45.39 -9.41
N TYR A 133 -36.07 -45.63 -9.83
CA TYR A 133 -37.26 -45.35 -9.01
C TYR A 133 -38.27 -46.51 -9.00
N ALA A 134 -37.80 -47.74 -9.24
CA ALA A 134 -38.63 -48.95 -9.26
C ALA A 134 -39.51 -49.12 -8.00
N ASN A 135 -38.95 -48.82 -6.82
CA ASN A 135 -39.67 -48.90 -5.55
C ASN A 135 -40.51 -47.65 -5.23
N GLN A 136 -40.64 -46.72 -6.17
CA GLN A 136 -41.26 -45.41 -6.00
C GLN A 136 -42.34 -45.15 -7.06
N GLY A 137 -42.95 -46.22 -7.59
CA GLY A 137 -44.05 -46.13 -8.54
C GLY A 137 -43.63 -46.17 -10.03
N GLN A 138 -42.46 -46.73 -10.38
CA GLN A 138 -42.09 -46.88 -11.78
C GLN A 138 -42.99 -47.87 -12.51
N ALA A 139 -43.64 -47.42 -13.59
CA ALA A 139 -44.49 -48.24 -14.43
C ALA A 139 -44.29 -47.96 -15.94
N PRO A 140 -44.61 -48.91 -16.83
CA PRO A 140 -44.68 -48.62 -18.27
C PRO A 140 -45.73 -47.54 -18.56
N GLY A 141 -45.36 -46.54 -19.35
CA GLY A 141 -46.26 -45.42 -19.71
C GLY A 141 -45.96 -44.13 -18.94
N ASP A 142 -45.07 -44.18 -17.95
CA ASP A 142 -44.57 -42.99 -17.26
C ASP A 142 -43.88 -42.03 -18.23
N ARG A 143 -44.14 -40.75 -18.01
CA ARG A 143 -43.60 -39.61 -18.77
C ARG A 143 -42.93 -38.63 -17.82
N ALA A 144 -42.10 -37.73 -18.35
CA ALA A 144 -41.41 -36.72 -17.57
C ALA A 144 -41.58 -35.31 -18.15
N LEU A 145 -41.56 -34.34 -17.26
CA LEU A 145 -41.37 -32.92 -17.57
C LEU A 145 -39.97 -32.54 -17.10
N PHE A 146 -39.18 -31.86 -17.94
CA PHE A 146 -37.82 -31.45 -17.60
C PHE A 146 -37.69 -29.93 -17.59
N TYR A 147 -37.05 -29.40 -16.55
CA TYR A 147 -36.94 -27.97 -16.29
C TYR A 147 -35.48 -27.56 -16.23
N TYR A 148 -35.13 -26.47 -16.91
CA TYR A 148 -33.78 -25.95 -17.01
C TYR A 148 -33.69 -24.51 -16.50
N ALA A 149 -32.53 -24.11 -15.97
CA ALA A 149 -32.23 -22.74 -15.55
C ALA A 149 -33.19 -22.14 -14.50
N ASN A 150 -33.76 -22.97 -13.61
CA ASN A 150 -34.83 -22.60 -12.67
C ASN A 150 -36.09 -22.04 -13.34
N SER A 151 -36.35 -22.40 -14.60
CA SER A 151 -37.61 -22.13 -15.28
C SER A 151 -38.78 -22.89 -14.63
N ASP A 152 -39.94 -22.25 -14.56
CA ASP A 152 -41.21 -22.89 -14.21
C ASP A 152 -41.86 -23.58 -15.41
N GLU A 153 -41.34 -23.35 -16.63
CA GLU A 153 -41.76 -24.00 -17.87
C GLU A 153 -40.82 -25.15 -18.22
N ALA A 154 -41.40 -26.32 -18.49
CA ALA A 154 -40.66 -27.47 -18.97
C ALA A 154 -40.23 -27.30 -20.43
N TYR A 155 -39.01 -27.72 -20.77
CA TYR A 155 -38.54 -27.67 -22.15
C TYR A 155 -39.09 -28.83 -22.98
N LEU A 156 -39.33 -28.56 -24.26
CA LEU A 156 -40.10 -29.43 -25.14
C LEU A 156 -39.24 -30.58 -25.71
N PRO A 157 -39.78 -31.81 -25.84
CA PRO A 157 -39.18 -32.94 -26.55
C PRO A 157 -38.80 -32.63 -28.00
N VAL A 158 -39.72 -31.95 -28.69
CA VAL A 158 -39.58 -31.61 -30.09
C VAL A 158 -39.84 -30.13 -30.25
N VAL A 159 -38.89 -29.42 -30.83
CA VAL A 159 -39.01 -27.98 -31.09
C VAL A 159 -40.25 -27.72 -31.95
N GLY A 160 -41.13 -26.82 -31.50
CA GLY A 160 -42.37 -26.47 -32.18
C GLY A 160 -43.58 -27.37 -31.88
N ASN A 161 -43.40 -28.46 -31.13
CA ASN A 161 -44.52 -29.25 -30.61
C ASN A 161 -44.86 -28.76 -29.19
N PRO A 162 -46.10 -28.29 -28.92
CA PRO A 162 -46.48 -27.78 -27.59
C PRO A 162 -46.59 -28.86 -26.51
N ASP A 163 -46.52 -30.15 -26.86
CA ASP A 163 -46.54 -31.25 -25.88
C ASP A 163 -45.21 -31.30 -25.09
N PRO A 164 -45.20 -30.99 -23.77
CA PRO A 164 -43.99 -30.96 -22.97
C PRO A 164 -43.59 -32.35 -22.43
N PHE A 165 -44.39 -33.39 -22.66
CA PHE A 165 -44.17 -34.70 -22.06
C PHE A 165 -43.12 -35.51 -22.79
N TRP A 166 -42.07 -35.86 -22.07
CA TRP A 166 -41.02 -36.76 -22.53
C TRP A 166 -41.36 -38.21 -22.18
N PRO A 167 -41.24 -39.18 -23.10
CA PRO A 167 -41.28 -40.58 -22.74
C PRO A 167 -40.06 -40.93 -21.88
N ILE A 168 -40.23 -41.74 -20.83
CA ILE A 168 -39.11 -42.25 -20.04
C ILE A 168 -38.67 -43.60 -20.62
N PRO A 169 -37.50 -43.70 -21.28
CA PRO A 169 -36.99 -44.96 -21.80
C PRO A 169 -36.55 -45.92 -20.67
N ALA A 170 -36.31 -47.19 -20.99
CA ALA A 170 -35.95 -48.22 -19.99
C ALA A 170 -34.64 -47.90 -19.24
N ASP A 171 -33.69 -47.24 -19.91
CA ASP A 171 -32.44 -46.75 -19.33
C ASP A 171 -32.62 -45.42 -18.56
N ARG A 172 -33.81 -44.81 -18.64
CA ARG A 172 -34.21 -43.54 -18.01
C ARG A 172 -33.39 -42.34 -18.48
N SER A 173 -32.76 -42.45 -19.64
CA SER A 173 -31.98 -41.37 -20.22
C SER A 173 -32.89 -40.27 -20.77
N PHE A 174 -32.40 -39.03 -20.71
CA PHE A 174 -33.06 -37.90 -21.35
C PHE A 174 -32.04 -36.85 -21.78
N PRO A 175 -32.25 -36.18 -22.93
CA PRO A 175 -31.31 -35.18 -23.42
C PRO A 175 -31.58 -33.79 -22.81
N LEU A 176 -30.50 -33.06 -22.58
CA LEU A 176 -30.47 -31.61 -22.47
C LEU A 176 -29.81 -31.05 -23.75
N PRO A 177 -30.58 -30.54 -24.72
CA PRO A 177 -30.07 -30.04 -25.99
C PRO A 177 -29.35 -28.69 -25.86
N LEU A 178 -28.34 -28.45 -26.71
CA LEU A 178 -27.66 -27.15 -26.82
C LEU A 178 -28.63 -26.00 -27.06
N SER A 179 -29.69 -26.21 -27.86
CA SER A 179 -30.69 -25.18 -28.14
C SER A 179 -31.45 -24.70 -26.89
N VAL A 180 -31.69 -25.60 -25.93
CA VAL A 180 -32.28 -25.25 -24.62
C VAL A 180 -31.28 -24.44 -23.81
N VAL A 181 -30.01 -24.86 -23.79
CA VAL A 181 -28.94 -24.18 -23.06
C VAL A 181 -28.69 -22.76 -23.60
N GLN A 182 -28.65 -22.61 -24.92
CA GLN A 182 -28.47 -21.32 -25.62
C GLN A 182 -29.64 -20.35 -25.43
N GLY A 183 -30.82 -20.84 -25.07
CA GLY A 183 -31.98 -20.01 -24.75
C GLY A 183 -31.83 -19.20 -23.46
N HIS A 184 -30.79 -19.45 -22.67
CA HIS A 184 -30.54 -18.78 -21.40
C HIS A 184 -29.16 -18.11 -21.37
N PRO A 185 -29.00 -16.99 -20.63
CA PRO A 185 -27.69 -16.39 -20.39
C PRO A 185 -26.74 -17.37 -19.70
N ASP A 186 -25.45 -17.24 -19.91
CA ASP A 186 -24.42 -18.01 -19.19
C ASP A 186 -24.52 -17.93 -17.65
N GLY A 187 -23.85 -18.86 -16.96
CA GLY A 187 -23.71 -18.90 -15.51
C GLY A 187 -24.20 -20.21 -14.89
N LEU A 188 -24.40 -20.22 -13.57
CA LEU A 188 -24.87 -21.40 -12.84
C LEU A 188 -26.32 -21.74 -13.22
N LYS A 189 -26.53 -22.97 -13.71
CA LYS A 189 -27.84 -23.48 -14.14
C LYS A 189 -28.23 -24.72 -13.38
N SER A 190 -29.53 -24.96 -13.30
CA SER A 190 -30.10 -26.13 -12.66
C SER A 190 -30.86 -26.98 -13.67
N LEU A 191 -30.82 -28.30 -13.51
CA LEU A 191 -31.69 -29.25 -14.19
C LEU A 191 -32.56 -29.99 -13.16
N ARG A 192 -33.86 -30.11 -13.43
CA ARG A 192 -34.86 -30.75 -12.57
C ARG A 192 -35.89 -31.51 -13.40
N TYR A 193 -36.66 -32.40 -12.78
CA TYR A 193 -37.75 -33.13 -13.43
C TYR A 193 -38.99 -33.30 -12.55
N VAL A 194 -40.11 -33.62 -13.20
CA VAL A 194 -41.35 -34.15 -12.61
C VAL A 194 -41.72 -35.41 -13.38
N ILE A 195 -42.07 -36.49 -12.67
CA ILE A 195 -42.56 -37.73 -13.30
C ILE A 195 -44.08 -37.69 -13.28
N VAL A 196 -44.69 -38.09 -14.39
CA VAL A 196 -46.14 -38.21 -14.55
C VAL A 196 -46.43 -39.64 -14.96
N ASP A 197 -47.20 -40.35 -14.13
CA ASP A 197 -47.54 -41.75 -14.42
C ASP A 197 -48.47 -41.88 -15.64
N ALA A 198 -48.76 -43.12 -16.03
CA ALA A 198 -49.69 -43.41 -17.13
C ALA A 198 -51.13 -42.89 -16.88
N SER A 199 -51.52 -42.72 -15.62
CA SER A 199 -52.84 -42.24 -15.17
C SER A 199 -52.94 -40.72 -15.07
N GLY A 200 -51.82 -40.00 -15.18
CA GLY A 200 -51.71 -38.55 -15.10
C GLY A 200 -51.36 -37.97 -13.72
N ASN A 201 -51.07 -38.80 -12.71
CA ASN A 201 -50.66 -38.29 -11.40
C ASN A 201 -49.21 -37.80 -11.47
N GLN A 202 -48.94 -36.62 -10.91
CA GLN A 202 -47.64 -35.96 -10.99
C GLN A 202 -46.87 -36.08 -9.68
N SER A 203 -45.60 -36.46 -9.76
CA SER A 203 -44.70 -36.42 -8.62
C SER A 203 -44.47 -34.97 -8.15
N ARG A 204 -43.93 -34.82 -6.93
CA ARG A 204 -43.27 -33.56 -6.55
C ARG A 204 -42.06 -33.30 -7.49
N GLN A 205 -41.62 -32.04 -7.55
CA GLN A 205 -40.43 -31.68 -8.33
C GLN A 205 -39.17 -32.28 -7.72
N SER A 206 -38.25 -32.75 -8.56
CA SER A 206 -36.95 -33.28 -8.14
C SER A 206 -36.07 -32.22 -7.49
N GLY A 207 -35.04 -32.67 -6.77
CA GLY A 207 -33.87 -31.87 -6.47
C GLY A 207 -33.20 -31.34 -7.73
N ALA A 208 -32.41 -30.27 -7.57
CA ALA A 208 -31.69 -29.61 -8.65
C ALA A 208 -30.29 -30.19 -8.82
N PHE A 209 -29.93 -30.58 -10.05
CA PHE A 209 -28.53 -30.73 -10.43
C PHE A 209 -28.00 -29.39 -10.93
N ASN A 210 -27.01 -28.81 -10.24
CA ASN A 210 -26.46 -27.50 -10.59
C ASN A 210 -25.10 -27.64 -11.28
N PHE A 211 -24.89 -26.90 -12.38
CA PHE A 211 -23.64 -26.88 -13.13
C PHE A 211 -23.43 -25.51 -13.81
N ASP A 212 -22.18 -25.13 -14.05
CA ASP A 212 -21.85 -23.86 -14.71
C ASP A 212 -21.92 -24.01 -16.23
N VAL A 213 -22.44 -22.99 -16.89
CA VAL A 213 -22.58 -22.93 -18.36
C VAL A 213 -21.81 -21.73 -18.87
N SER A 214 -20.88 -21.99 -19.79
CA SER A 214 -19.98 -21.01 -20.38
C SER A 214 -20.01 -21.11 -21.91
N LEU A 215 -21.04 -20.57 -22.55
CA LEU A 215 -21.17 -20.59 -24.01
C LEU A 215 -20.21 -19.61 -24.70
N PHE A 216 -19.71 -18.60 -23.97
CA PHE A 216 -18.67 -17.72 -24.49
C PHE A 216 -17.31 -18.44 -24.57
N PRO A 217 -16.50 -18.13 -25.61
CA PRO A 217 -15.17 -18.71 -25.72
C PRO A 217 -14.31 -18.47 -24.49
N ASN A 218 -13.54 -19.49 -24.10
CA ASN A 218 -12.63 -19.44 -22.96
C ASN A 218 -11.56 -18.34 -23.16
N PRO A 219 -11.04 -17.75 -22.05
CA PRO A 219 -9.86 -16.89 -22.11
C PRO A 219 -8.74 -17.60 -22.86
N SER A 220 -8.17 -16.96 -23.86
CA SER A 220 -7.10 -17.53 -24.68
C SER A 220 -6.03 -16.48 -24.97
N ASN A 221 -4.90 -16.90 -25.55
CA ASN A 221 -3.77 -16.00 -25.85
C ASN A 221 -3.26 -15.25 -24.59
N LEU A 222 -3.21 -15.97 -23.46
CA LEU A 222 -2.64 -15.45 -22.21
C LEU A 222 -1.16 -15.14 -22.41
N LYS A 223 -0.73 -13.95 -22.01
CA LYS A 223 0.65 -13.44 -22.17
C LYS A 223 1.36 -13.41 -20.83
N ALA A 224 2.70 -13.43 -20.84
CA ALA A 224 3.49 -13.25 -19.63
C ALA A 224 3.13 -11.90 -18.96
N PRO A 225 3.01 -11.85 -17.62
CA PRO A 225 2.89 -10.58 -16.93
C PRO A 225 4.17 -9.74 -17.07
N THR A 226 4.09 -8.47 -16.74
CA THR A 226 5.26 -7.59 -16.55
C THR A 226 5.31 -7.12 -15.11
N ILE A 227 6.47 -6.70 -14.64
CA ILE A 227 6.70 -6.20 -13.28
C ILE A 227 7.26 -4.79 -13.42
N ASP A 228 6.54 -3.78 -12.96
CA ASP A 228 6.99 -2.39 -13.11
C ASP A 228 8.39 -2.20 -12.50
N LEU A 229 9.25 -1.43 -13.19
CA LEU A 229 10.66 -1.16 -12.88
C LEU A 229 11.62 -2.36 -13.05
N ALA A 230 11.16 -3.60 -12.92
CA ALA A 230 12.01 -4.79 -13.03
C ALA A 230 11.92 -5.52 -14.39
N VAL A 231 10.72 -5.65 -14.97
CA VAL A 231 10.44 -6.47 -16.17
C VAL A 231 9.41 -5.77 -17.07
N PRO A 232 9.77 -5.25 -18.26
CA PRO A 232 11.12 -5.14 -18.81
C PRO A 232 11.90 -4.03 -18.07
N GLY A 233 13.07 -4.38 -17.54
CA GLY A 233 13.88 -3.49 -16.72
C GLY A 233 15.25 -4.10 -16.43
N ASP A 234 15.78 -3.84 -15.24
CA ASP A 234 17.06 -4.39 -14.77
C ASP A 234 16.96 -5.84 -14.25
N GLY A 235 15.74 -6.41 -14.23
CA GLY A 235 15.49 -7.75 -13.71
C GLY A 235 15.50 -7.84 -12.19
N LEU A 236 15.57 -6.72 -11.47
CA LEU A 236 15.70 -6.65 -10.01
C LEU A 236 14.54 -5.85 -9.42
N THR A 237 13.93 -6.36 -8.37
CA THR A 237 13.03 -5.64 -7.47
C THR A 237 13.78 -5.38 -6.18
N ASN A 238 14.39 -4.20 -6.05
CA ASN A 238 15.12 -3.79 -4.83
C ASN A 238 14.27 -2.85 -3.95
N ARG A 239 14.80 -2.38 -2.81
CA ARG A 239 14.06 -1.48 -1.93
C ARG A 239 13.70 -0.14 -2.56
N ALA A 240 14.52 0.41 -3.45
CA ALA A 240 14.22 1.67 -4.12
C ALA A 240 13.00 1.54 -5.03
N ASP A 241 12.90 0.43 -5.78
CA ASP A 241 11.73 0.13 -6.61
C ASP A 241 10.49 -0.04 -5.74
N VAL A 242 10.64 -0.78 -4.63
CA VAL A 242 9.55 -1.04 -3.70
C VAL A 242 9.10 0.22 -2.98
N ALA A 243 10.01 1.16 -2.67
CA ALA A 243 9.66 2.47 -2.13
C ALA A 243 8.92 3.33 -3.16
N ALA A 244 9.37 3.32 -4.41
CA ALA A 244 8.77 4.12 -5.49
C ALA A 244 7.33 3.69 -5.81
N LEU A 245 7.04 2.40 -5.69
CA LEU A 245 5.72 1.82 -5.98
C LEU A 245 4.89 1.51 -4.72
N ASN A 246 5.45 1.76 -3.52
CA ASN A 246 4.88 1.33 -2.24
C ASN A 246 4.56 -0.17 -2.19
N GLY A 247 5.46 -0.99 -2.75
CA GLY A 247 5.23 -2.41 -3.01
C GLY A 247 5.77 -2.83 -4.37
N LEU A 248 5.09 -3.77 -5.03
CA LEU A 248 5.38 -4.17 -6.40
C LEU A 248 4.10 -4.05 -7.23
N VAL A 249 4.21 -3.73 -8.52
CA VAL A 249 3.06 -3.71 -9.43
C VAL A 249 3.25 -4.74 -10.53
N ALA A 250 2.43 -5.79 -10.51
CA ALA A 250 2.36 -6.78 -11.56
C ALA A 250 1.33 -6.35 -12.59
N ARG A 251 1.72 -6.24 -13.86
CA ARG A 251 0.84 -5.83 -14.95
C ARG A 251 0.44 -7.03 -15.79
N ILE A 252 -0.86 -7.27 -15.89
CA ILE A 252 -1.43 -8.35 -16.69
C ILE A 252 -1.83 -7.81 -18.07
N PRO A 253 -1.21 -8.28 -19.17
CA PRO A 253 -1.56 -7.82 -20.51
C PRO A 253 -2.96 -8.24 -20.94
N GLN A 254 -3.46 -7.59 -22.00
CA GLN A 254 -4.71 -8.01 -22.63
C GLN A 254 -4.56 -9.40 -23.29
N TYR A 255 -5.55 -10.24 -23.02
CA TYR A 255 -5.77 -11.56 -23.61
C TYR A 255 -7.04 -11.56 -24.48
N ASP A 256 -7.33 -12.67 -25.16
CA ASP A 256 -8.47 -12.79 -26.06
C ASP A 256 -9.71 -13.35 -25.33
N ASN A 257 -10.90 -13.06 -25.86
CA ASN A 257 -12.20 -13.47 -25.29
C ASN A 257 -12.47 -12.94 -23.87
N VAL A 258 -12.03 -11.71 -23.56
CA VAL A 258 -12.26 -11.06 -22.26
C VAL A 258 -13.76 -10.84 -22.01
N LEU A 259 -14.25 -11.33 -20.88
CA LEU A 259 -15.58 -11.02 -20.34
C LEU A 259 -15.43 -10.12 -19.12
N ARG A 260 -15.48 -8.81 -19.33
CA ARG A 260 -15.16 -7.81 -18.29
C ARG A 260 -16.00 -7.94 -17.02
N SER A 261 -17.28 -8.31 -17.11
CA SER A 261 -18.15 -8.46 -15.94
C SER A 261 -17.83 -9.67 -15.07
N ASP A 262 -17.23 -10.71 -15.64
CA ASP A 262 -17.15 -12.04 -15.02
C ASP A 262 -15.70 -12.48 -14.77
N ASP A 263 -14.75 -11.91 -15.51
CA ASP A 263 -13.34 -12.25 -15.38
C ASP A 263 -12.71 -11.54 -14.18
N MET A 264 -12.01 -12.33 -13.38
CA MET A 264 -11.14 -11.89 -12.29
C MET A 264 -9.72 -12.40 -12.53
N LEU A 265 -8.73 -11.63 -12.08
CA LEU A 265 -7.32 -11.98 -12.17
C LEU A 265 -6.84 -12.50 -10.81
N SER A 266 -6.39 -13.73 -10.77
CA SER A 266 -5.80 -14.38 -9.61
C SER A 266 -4.28 -14.40 -9.77
N VAL A 267 -3.59 -13.40 -9.22
CA VAL A 267 -2.13 -13.28 -9.31
C VAL A 267 -1.46 -13.99 -8.15
N THR A 268 -0.40 -14.75 -8.44
CA THR A 268 0.37 -15.51 -7.44
C THR A 268 1.84 -15.19 -7.56
N LEU A 269 2.46 -14.85 -6.42
CA LEU A 269 3.89 -14.64 -6.28
C LEU A 269 4.52 -15.86 -5.62
N THR A 270 5.64 -16.34 -6.15
CA THR A 270 6.33 -17.53 -5.63
C THR A 270 7.83 -17.28 -5.55
N THR A 271 8.41 -17.61 -4.40
CA THR A 271 9.86 -17.68 -4.15
C THR A 271 10.21 -19.08 -3.65
N SER A 272 11.48 -19.35 -3.39
CA SER A 272 11.89 -20.61 -2.74
C SER A 272 11.43 -20.72 -1.27
N ILE A 273 11.00 -19.61 -0.65
CA ILE A 273 10.51 -19.59 0.74
C ILE A 273 9.02 -19.94 0.80
N GLY A 274 8.24 -19.51 -0.17
CA GLY A 274 6.81 -19.75 -0.18
C GLY A 274 6.09 -19.12 -1.36
N SER A 275 4.77 -19.23 -1.32
CA SER A 275 3.88 -18.67 -2.34
C SER A 275 2.75 -17.88 -1.70
N ARG A 276 2.33 -16.79 -2.36
CA ARG A 276 1.20 -15.97 -1.95
C ARG A 276 0.33 -15.66 -3.17
N THR A 277 -0.92 -16.09 -3.11
CA THR A 277 -1.97 -15.62 -4.03
C THR A 277 -2.61 -14.36 -3.46
N LEU A 278 -2.70 -13.32 -4.27
CA LEU A 278 -3.34 -12.05 -3.93
C LEU A 278 -4.86 -12.21 -3.95
N PRO A 279 -5.62 -11.29 -3.32
CA PRO A 279 -7.05 -11.20 -3.55
C PRO A 279 -7.37 -11.08 -5.05
N ASP A 280 -8.42 -11.76 -5.49
CA ASP A 280 -8.83 -11.76 -6.90
C ASP A 280 -9.19 -10.34 -7.34
N PHE A 281 -8.59 -9.89 -8.46
CA PHE A 281 -8.75 -8.54 -8.97
C PHE A 281 -9.76 -8.51 -10.14
N PRO A 282 -10.88 -7.77 -10.06
CA PRO A 282 -11.88 -7.78 -11.12
C PRO A 282 -11.38 -7.08 -12.39
N VAL A 283 -11.64 -7.66 -13.56
CA VAL A 283 -11.29 -7.03 -14.84
C VAL A 283 -12.17 -5.82 -15.12
N SER A 284 -13.49 -5.94 -15.00
CA SER A 284 -14.51 -4.87 -15.01
C SER A 284 -14.11 -3.62 -15.84
N SER A 285 -13.97 -2.46 -15.19
CA SER A 285 -13.58 -1.19 -15.82
C SER A 285 -12.07 -0.96 -15.92
N ALA A 286 -11.24 -1.93 -15.52
CA ALA A 286 -9.79 -1.79 -15.58
C ALA A 286 -9.30 -1.68 -17.03
N THR A 287 -8.21 -0.93 -17.22
CA THR A 287 -7.58 -0.73 -18.52
C THR A 287 -6.36 -1.62 -18.65
N PHE A 288 -6.25 -2.36 -19.75
CA PHE A 288 -5.08 -3.19 -20.02
C PHE A 288 -3.87 -2.33 -20.44
N PRO A 289 -2.64 -2.70 -20.03
CA PRO A 289 -2.33 -3.78 -19.09
C PRO A 289 -2.76 -3.45 -17.65
N ILE A 290 -3.49 -4.37 -17.01
CA ILE A 290 -4.14 -4.15 -15.72
C ILE A 290 -3.08 -4.19 -14.60
N PRO A 291 -2.93 -3.11 -13.81
CA PRO A 291 -2.00 -3.09 -12.69
C PRO A 291 -2.61 -3.79 -11.47
N VAL A 292 -1.97 -4.85 -11.00
CA VAL A 292 -2.30 -5.55 -9.76
C VAL A 292 -1.23 -5.22 -8.72
N PRO A 293 -1.55 -4.41 -7.69
CA PRO A 293 -0.59 -4.01 -6.67
C PRO A 293 -0.32 -5.16 -5.69
N VAL A 294 0.92 -5.22 -5.22
CA VAL A 294 1.42 -6.15 -4.20
C VAL A 294 1.99 -5.30 -3.08
N ASP A 295 1.46 -5.46 -1.87
CA ASP A 295 1.93 -4.67 -0.73
C ASP A 295 3.34 -5.07 -0.27
N TYR A 296 3.99 -4.14 0.44
CA TYR A 296 5.33 -4.36 0.97
C TYR A 296 5.38 -5.55 1.95
N ALA A 297 4.35 -5.73 2.78
CA ALA A 297 4.30 -6.81 3.77
C ALA A 297 4.33 -8.20 3.11
N THR A 298 3.65 -8.37 1.98
CA THR A 298 3.67 -9.59 1.17
C THR A 298 5.07 -9.88 0.65
N LEU A 299 5.77 -8.86 0.13
CA LEU A 299 7.14 -9.01 -0.34
C LEU A 299 8.10 -9.36 0.80
N VAL A 300 7.98 -8.71 1.97
CA VAL A 300 8.76 -9.06 3.17
C VAL A 300 8.51 -10.50 3.59
N ALA A 301 7.26 -10.96 3.62
CA ALA A 301 6.92 -12.33 3.98
C ALA A 301 7.49 -13.37 2.99
N LEU A 302 7.50 -13.05 1.69
CA LEU A 302 8.08 -13.91 0.64
C LEU A 302 9.60 -13.87 0.60
N TYR A 303 10.22 -12.79 1.08
CA TYR A 303 11.66 -12.62 1.20
C TYR A 303 12.23 -13.25 2.48
N GLY A 304 11.46 -13.24 3.56
CA GLY A 304 11.82 -13.85 4.84
C GLY A 304 13.16 -13.36 5.39
N ALA A 305 14.00 -14.28 5.87
CA ALA A 305 15.34 -14.00 6.38
C ALA A 305 16.44 -14.09 5.29
N THR A 306 16.06 -14.00 4.02
CA THR A 306 17.01 -14.10 2.89
C THR A 306 18.00 -12.94 2.90
N LYS A 307 19.19 -13.18 2.36
CA LYS A 307 20.21 -12.16 2.15
C LYS A 307 20.65 -12.17 0.69
N GLY A 308 20.59 -11.02 0.04
CA GLY A 308 20.87 -10.88 -1.38
C GLY A 308 19.71 -11.32 -2.27
N LEU A 309 20.02 -11.71 -3.50
CA LEU A 309 19.04 -11.96 -4.55
C LEU A 309 18.20 -13.22 -4.25
N LEU A 310 16.88 -13.07 -4.32
CA LEU A 310 15.92 -14.16 -4.23
C LEU A 310 15.04 -14.19 -5.47
N ALA A 311 15.12 -15.25 -6.27
CA ALA A 311 14.26 -15.38 -7.45
C ALA A 311 12.76 -15.32 -7.06
N LEU A 312 12.04 -14.40 -7.69
CA LEU A 312 10.63 -14.15 -7.53
C LEU A 312 9.92 -14.40 -8.87
N THR A 313 8.97 -15.32 -8.88
CA THR A 313 8.13 -15.63 -10.03
C THR A 313 6.73 -15.09 -9.81
N VAL A 314 6.21 -14.32 -10.78
CA VAL A 314 4.83 -13.85 -10.83
C VAL A 314 4.08 -14.64 -11.90
N SER A 315 3.04 -15.35 -11.47
CA SER A 315 2.09 -16.05 -12.33
C SER A 315 0.69 -15.48 -12.13
N TYR A 316 -0.22 -15.75 -13.06
CA TYR A 316 -1.62 -15.40 -12.90
C TYR A 316 -2.52 -16.43 -13.58
N ALA A 317 -3.78 -16.42 -13.17
CA ALA A 317 -4.85 -17.13 -13.83
C ALA A 317 -6.04 -16.20 -14.01
N VAL A 318 -6.79 -16.40 -15.09
CA VAL A 318 -8.09 -15.75 -15.27
C VAL A 318 -9.13 -16.66 -14.63
N LYS A 319 -9.75 -16.20 -13.55
CA LYS A 319 -10.91 -16.86 -12.97
C LYS A 319 -12.15 -16.30 -13.63
N ARG A 320 -12.92 -17.17 -14.28
CA ARG A 320 -14.24 -16.84 -14.81
C ARG A 320 -15.23 -17.70 -14.06
N ARG A 321 -15.98 -17.07 -13.15
CA ARG A 321 -16.93 -17.76 -12.27
C ARG A 321 -16.25 -18.90 -11.51
N SER A 322 -16.71 -20.14 -11.67
CA SER A 322 -16.13 -21.32 -11.00
C SER A 322 -14.89 -21.91 -11.67
N VAL A 323 -14.50 -21.42 -12.86
CA VAL A 323 -13.40 -22.01 -13.65
C VAL A 323 -12.15 -21.14 -13.58
N ASN A 324 -11.00 -21.81 -13.50
CA ASN A 324 -9.69 -21.16 -13.49
C ASN A 324 -8.92 -21.47 -14.78
N TYR A 325 -8.48 -20.42 -15.48
CA TYR A 325 -7.68 -20.50 -16.70
C TYR A 325 -6.25 -20.00 -16.41
N PRO A 326 -5.34 -20.88 -15.97
CA PRO A 326 -3.97 -20.48 -15.63
C PRO A 326 -3.17 -20.08 -16.87
N SER A 327 -2.41 -18.99 -16.77
CA SER A 327 -1.37 -18.68 -17.74
C SER A 327 -0.21 -19.65 -17.55
N VAL A 328 0.25 -20.25 -18.65
CA VAL A 328 1.50 -21.03 -18.66
C VAL A 328 2.75 -20.14 -18.69
N LEU A 329 2.58 -18.86 -19.02
CA LEU A 329 3.65 -17.86 -19.07
C LEU A 329 3.71 -17.07 -17.76
N THR A 330 4.93 -16.84 -17.27
CA THR A 330 5.22 -16.14 -16.01
C THR A 330 6.27 -15.04 -16.21
N ALA A 331 6.36 -14.11 -15.26
CA ALA A 331 7.47 -13.16 -15.17
C ALA A 331 8.40 -13.57 -14.03
N VAL A 332 9.71 -13.40 -14.22
CA VAL A 332 10.71 -13.69 -13.21
C VAL A 332 11.59 -12.47 -13.01
N THR A 333 11.87 -12.14 -11.75
CA THR A 333 12.78 -11.07 -11.30
C THR A 333 13.51 -11.55 -10.06
N ASP A 334 14.67 -10.99 -9.75
CA ASP A 334 15.27 -11.15 -8.43
C ASP A 334 14.68 -10.14 -7.44
N LEU A 335 14.30 -10.59 -6.25
CA LEU A 335 13.87 -9.76 -5.13
C LEU A 335 15.06 -9.57 -4.18
N ASP A 336 15.44 -8.33 -3.88
CA ASP A 336 16.44 -8.02 -2.86
C ASP A 336 15.92 -6.94 -1.91
N LEU A 337 15.49 -7.36 -0.72
CA LEU A 337 15.07 -6.45 0.35
C LEU A 337 16.10 -6.37 1.49
N TYR A 338 17.26 -7.04 1.34
CA TYR A 338 18.25 -7.11 2.40
C TYR A 338 18.84 -5.74 2.69
N VAL A 339 18.95 -5.40 3.97
CA VAL A 339 19.63 -4.21 4.48
C VAL A 339 20.49 -4.61 5.67
N VAL A 340 21.54 -3.83 5.91
CA VAL A 340 22.31 -3.92 7.16
C VAL A 340 21.71 -3.00 8.22
N GLY A 341 21.72 -3.43 9.48
CA GLY A 341 21.10 -2.71 10.60
C GLY A 341 19.74 -3.26 10.99
N PRO A 342 18.96 -2.54 11.82
CA PRO A 342 17.63 -2.95 12.27
C PRO A 342 16.69 -3.15 11.09
N ASP A 343 15.69 -4.01 11.29
CA ASP A 343 14.64 -4.21 10.29
C ASP A 343 13.86 -2.90 10.08
N PRO A 344 13.77 -2.39 8.84
CA PRO A 344 13.05 -1.16 8.56
C PRO A 344 11.54 -1.36 8.67
N THR A 345 10.84 -0.37 9.22
CA THR A 345 9.38 -0.41 9.42
C THR A 345 8.56 -0.25 8.13
N GLY A 346 9.20 0.07 7.01
CA GLY A 346 8.55 0.30 5.72
C GLY A 346 9.53 0.24 4.55
N PRO A 347 9.06 0.49 3.32
CA PRO A 347 9.90 0.39 2.13
C PRO A 347 10.82 1.59 1.95
N GLY A 348 10.55 2.71 2.61
CA GLY A 348 11.35 3.94 2.54
C GLY A 348 12.78 3.78 3.08
N LEU A 349 13.60 4.81 2.82
CA LEU A 349 14.99 4.85 3.26
C LEU A 349 15.16 5.13 4.76
N ILE A 350 14.27 5.96 5.32
CA ILE A 350 14.37 6.38 6.72
C ILE A 350 13.99 5.21 7.62
N ASN A 351 14.90 4.81 8.50
CA ASN A 351 14.66 3.84 9.54
C ASN A 351 14.71 4.53 10.92
N PRO A 352 13.58 4.63 11.64
CA PRO A 352 13.52 5.28 12.96
C PRO A 352 14.28 4.51 14.05
N ASP A 353 14.61 3.24 13.84
CA ASP A 353 15.43 2.44 14.76
C ASP A 353 16.94 2.74 14.63
N LEU A 354 17.33 3.60 13.67
CA LEU A 354 18.68 4.17 13.63
C LEU A 354 18.74 5.46 14.45
N ASN A 355 19.64 5.49 15.43
CA ASN A 355 19.87 6.67 16.25
C ASN A 355 20.29 7.88 15.40
N ARG A 356 19.81 9.05 15.78
CA ARG A 356 20.16 10.31 15.11
C ARG A 356 21.63 10.68 15.35
N VAL A 357 22.25 11.36 14.38
CA VAL A 357 23.57 11.98 14.55
C VAL A 357 23.46 13.20 15.47
N LEU A 358 24.40 13.35 16.40
CA LEU A 358 24.55 14.55 17.23
C LEU A 358 25.71 15.38 16.68
N VAL A 359 25.47 16.64 16.37
CA VAL A 359 26.52 17.55 15.88
C VAL A 359 27.00 18.45 17.01
N LYS A 360 28.32 18.49 17.26
CA LYS A 360 28.94 19.28 18.33
C LYS A 360 30.13 20.09 17.81
N GLY A 361 30.24 21.34 18.21
CA GLY A 361 31.44 22.13 17.90
C GLY A 361 32.65 21.75 18.77
N ARG A 362 33.87 21.99 18.26
CA ARG A 362 35.12 21.82 19.03
C ARG A 362 35.58 23.15 19.63
N LEU A 363 35.83 23.16 20.94
CA LEU A 363 36.38 24.32 21.66
C LEU A 363 37.92 24.34 21.58
N LEU A 364 38.51 25.53 21.70
CA LEU A 364 39.97 25.74 21.62
C LEU A 364 40.75 24.90 22.64
N LEU A 365 40.19 24.71 23.83
CA LEU A 365 40.83 24.01 24.94
C LEU A 365 40.47 22.51 24.99
N GLY A 366 39.94 21.95 23.90
CA GLY A 366 39.66 20.51 23.77
C GLY A 366 38.30 20.04 24.30
N GLY A 367 37.40 20.96 24.66
CA GLY A 367 36.02 20.63 25.04
C GLY A 367 35.05 20.54 23.85
N GLU A 368 33.85 20.02 24.10
CA GLU A 368 32.77 19.93 23.12
C GLU A 368 31.69 20.97 23.42
N GLY A 369 31.10 21.52 22.35
CA GLY A 369 29.96 22.41 22.44
C GLY A 369 28.63 21.70 22.75
N PRO A 370 27.55 22.49 22.89
CA PRO A 370 26.19 21.97 23.04
C PRO A 370 25.77 21.10 21.84
N ASP A 371 24.82 20.21 22.09
CA ASP A 371 24.26 19.32 21.07
C ASP A 371 23.53 20.14 19.99
N ASN A 372 23.85 19.84 18.74
CA ASN A 372 23.23 20.40 17.54
C ASN A 372 23.34 21.92 17.41
N GLU A 373 24.40 22.50 17.96
CA GLU A 373 24.67 23.93 17.92
C GLU A 373 26.13 24.23 17.56
N LEU A 374 26.32 25.03 16.51
CA LEU A 374 27.62 25.53 16.07
C LEU A 374 27.67 27.04 16.26
N ARG A 375 28.37 27.49 17.31
CA ARG A 375 28.49 28.89 17.72
C ARG A 375 29.85 29.50 17.37
N PRO A 376 30.02 30.85 17.42
CA PRO A 376 31.27 31.52 17.07
C PRO A 376 32.53 30.95 17.75
N GLU A 377 32.44 30.55 19.01
CA GLU A 377 33.56 29.98 19.77
C GLU A 377 34.13 28.67 19.17
N HIS A 378 33.36 27.99 18.32
CA HIS A 378 33.79 26.76 17.65
C HIS A 378 34.63 27.02 16.39
N ALA A 379 34.58 28.23 15.82
CA ALA A 379 35.40 28.55 14.66
C ALA A 379 36.90 28.62 15.05
N PRO A 380 37.82 28.35 14.09
CA PRO A 380 37.63 27.81 12.75
C PRO A 380 37.89 26.29 12.73
N ARG A 381 37.28 25.53 13.65
CA ARG A 381 37.57 24.10 13.85
C ARG A 381 36.47 23.23 13.24
N ASP A 382 36.85 22.02 12.84
CA ASP A 382 35.89 21.01 12.40
C ASP A 382 34.91 20.68 13.54
N ALA A 383 33.65 20.39 13.18
CA ALA A 383 32.66 19.91 14.14
C ALA A 383 32.68 18.38 14.22
N ILE A 384 32.20 17.84 15.33
CA ILE A 384 32.06 16.41 15.57
C ILE A 384 30.63 16.00 15.20
N ALA A 385 30.50 15.05 14.28
CA ALA A 385 29.29 14.29 14.05
C ALA A 385 29.37 12.97 14.82
N ARG A 386 28.71 12.91 15.97
CA ARG A 386 28.70 11.77 16.86
C ARG A 386 27.50 10.87 16.56
N ILE A 387 27.77 9.62 16.21
CA ILE A 387 26.77 8.59 15.96
C ILE A 387 26.89 7.56 17.07
N THR A 388 25.82 7.36 17.84
CA THR A 388 25.71 6.24 18.77
C THR A 388 25.06 5.09 18.02
N LEU A 389 25.75 3.97 17.81
CA LEU A 389 25.19 2.84 17.10
C LEU A 389 23.96 2.27 17.83
N TRP A 390 23.00 1.77 17.06
CA TRP A 390 21.72 1.27 17.54
C TRP A 390 21.88 0.01 18.41
N ASP A 391 20.88 -0.28 19.23
CA ASP A 391 20.78 -1.50 20.05
C ASP A 391 19.66 -2.45 19.59
N LYS A 392 18.81 -1.99 18.67
CA LYS A 392 17.75 -2.79 18.05
C LYS A 392 18.32 -3.93 17.18
N PRO A 393 17.85 -5.17 17.31
CA PRO A 393 18.27 -6.26 16.42
C PRO A 393 17.85 -6.04 14.96
N PRO A 394 18.64 -6.49 13.96
CA PRO A 394 20.02 -6.98 14.09
C PRO A 394 20.98 -5.90 14.61
N THR A 395 21.74 -6.23 15.67
CA THR A 395 22.67 -5.31 16.31
C THR A 395 23.91 -5.06 15.42
N PRO A 396 24.69 -3.98 15.66
CA PRO A 396 25.80 -3.58 14.79
C PRO A 396 26.96 -4.59 14.68
N ASP A 397 27.03 -5.57 15.57
CA ASP A 397 27.99 -6.68 15.55
C ASP A 397 27.61 -7.78 14.55
N ALA A 398 26.38 -7.77 14.03
CA ALA A 398 25.88 -8.81 13.15
C ALA A 398 26.64 -8.86 11.81
N PHE A 399 26.91 -7.69 11.20
CA PHE A 399 27.55 -7.58 9.88
C PHE A 399 28.38 -6.30 9.76
N PRO A 400 29.45 -6.31 8.93
CA PRO A 400 30.15 -5.08 8.60
C PRO A 400 29.26 -4.14 7.77
N PHE A 401 29.38 -2.84 8.03
CA PHE A 401 28.65 -1.80 7.31
C PHE A 401 29.48 -0.54 7.12
N THR A 402 29.08 0.28 6.15
CA THR A 402 29.71 1.56 5.86
C THR A 402 28.76 2.69 6.24
N ILE A 403 29.24 3.63 7.04
CA ILE A 403 28.54 4.88 7.37
C ILE A 403 28.95 5.95 6.36
N ARG A 404 27.95 6.66 5.81
CA ARG A 404 28.16 7.88 5.02
C ARG A 404 27.45 9.06 5.70
N LEU A 405 28.22 10.06 6.11
CA LEU A 405 27.69 11.27 6.74
C LEU A 405 27.28 12.28 5.68
N PHE A 406 26.15 12.94 5.89
CA PHE A 406 25.66 14.04 5.09
C PHE A 406 25.41 15.26 5.96
N TYR A 407 25.81 16.43 5.47
CA TYR A 407 25.61 17.73 6.11
C TYR A 407 25.12 18.73 5.06
N ASP A 408 23.97 19.35 5.33
CA ASP A 408 23.30 20.31 4.45
C ASP A 408 23.10 19.78 3.02
N GLY A 409 22.75 18.50 2.89
CA GLY A 409 22.54 17.83 1.59
C GLY A 409 23.81 17.32 0.91
N LEU A 410 24.99 17.61 1.46
CA LEU A 410 26.28 17.20 0.87
C LEU A 410 26.90 16.04 1.65
N PHE A 411 27.41 15.07 0.91
CA PHE A 411 28.21 14.00 1.49
C PHE A 411 29.50 14.58 2.08
N VAL A 412 29.80 14.19 3.32
CA VAL A 412 31.02 14.58 4.05
C VAL A 412 31.98 13.39 4.02
N PRO A 413 33.02 13.43 3.17
CA PRO A 413 34.00 12.35 3.10
C PRO A 413 34.95 12.36 4.31
N PRO A 414 35.58 11.22 4.65
CA PRO A 414 35.42 9.91 4.01
C PRO A 414 34.22 9.12 4.53
N GLU A 415 33.81 8.08 3.81
CA GLU A 415 32.94 7.06 4.38
C GLU A 415 33.68 6.23 5.43
N ARG A 416 32.95 5.70 6.41
CA ARG A 416 33.52 4.97 7.54
C ARG A 416 33.07 3.52 7.53
N LEU A 417 33.99 2.61 7.22
CA LEU A 417 33.77 1.17 7.38
C LEU A 417 33.80 0.79 8.87
N VAL A 418 32.79 0.04 9.31
CA VAL A 418 32.65 -0.51 10.65
C VAL A 418 32.63 -2.03 10.52
N THR A 419 33.73 -2.68 10.93
CA THR A 419 33.87 -4.15 10.79
C THR A 419 33.35 -4.91 12.00
N ASN A 420 33.54 -4.35 13.21
CA ASN A 420 33.13 -4.96 14.49
C ASN A 420 32.39 -3.91 15.31
N GLY A 421 31.20 -3.54 14.86
CA GLY A 421 30.33 -2.62 15.60
C GLY A 421 29.84 -3.26 16.90
N ALA A 422 29.45 -2.45 17.89
CA ALA A 422 28.72 -2.91 19.06
C ALA A 422 27.53 -1.99 19.34
N ALA A 423 26.48 -2.53 19.95
CA ALA A 423 25.35 -1.72 20.38
C ALA A 423 25.80 -0.59 21.32
N ASN A 424 25.28 0.61 21.12
CA ASN A 424 25.65 1.83 21.85
C ASN A 424 27.11 2.27 21.70
N GLN A 425 27.88 1.68 20.79
CA GLN A 425 29.22 2.15 20.48
C GLN A 425 29.15 3.55 19.86
N ILE A 426 30.02 4.44 20.32
CA ILE A 426 30.15 5.79 19.77
C ILE A 426 31.12 5.78 18.60
N ILE A 427 30.70 6.36 17.48
CA ILE A 427 31.51 6.65 16.30
C ILE A 427 31.46 8.15 16.04
N ASP A 428 32.62 8.79 16.14
CA ASP A 428 32.78 10.19 15.78
C ASP A 428 33.33 10.32 14.36
N LEU A 429 32.69 11.18 13.58
CA LEU A 429 33.12 11.64 12.26
C LEU A 429 33.33 13.15 12.31
N ASP A 430 34.15 13.69 11.42
CA ASP A 430 34.38 15.13 11.34
C ASP A 430 33.51 15.77 10.26
N ILE A 431 32.88 16.91 10.58
CA ILE A 431 32.32 17.84 9.61
C ILE A 431 33.35 18.96 9.42
N PRO A 432 34.05 19.00 8.26
CA PRO A 432 35.10 19.98 8.02
C PRO A 432 34.60 21.42 8.17
N TRP A 433 35.41 22.30 8.74
CA TRP A 433 35.10 23.73 8.86
C TRP A 433 34.74 24.36 7.51
N ALA A 434 35.40 23.93 6.44
CA ALA A 434 35.09 24.37 5.08
C ALA A 434 33.64 24.07 4.68
N ALA A 435 33.07 22.94 5.10
CA ALA A 435 31.67 22.60 4.84
C ALA A 435 30.71 23.47 5.67
N ILE A 436 31.07 23.77 6.92
CA ILE A 436 30.30 24.66 7.81
C ILE A 436 30.26 26.08 7.23
N VAL A 437 31.40 26.61 6.78
CA VAL A 437 31.50 27.94 6.15
C VAL A 437 30.69 27.99 4.86
N ALA A 438 30.81 26.97 4.00
CA ALA A 438 30.06 26.89 2.74
C ALA A 438 28.54 26.86 2.98
N GLY A 439 28.10 26.16 4.03
CA GLY A 439 26.70 26.11 4.46
C GLY A 439 26.14 27.46 4.92
N LYS A 440 26.99 28.39 5.38
CA LYS A 440 26.60 29.66 6.02
C LYS A 440 25.82 29.45 7.33
N ASN A 441 25.55 30.56 8.03
CA ASN A 441 24.71 30.54 9.22
C ASN A 441 23.25 30.21 8.90
N GLY A 442 22.54 29.70 9.90
CA GLY A 442 21.14 29.30 9.84
C GLY A 442 20.95 27.83 10.22
N THR A 443 19.72 27.35 10.00
CA THR A 443 19.34 25.97 10.29
C THR A 443 19.86 25.02 9.22
N LYS A 444 20.55 23.96 9.66
CA LYS A 444 21.16 22.93 8.80
C LYS A 444 20.64 21.55 9.16
N LEU A 445 20.76 20.61 8.23
CA LEU A 445 20.37 19.22 8.45
C LEU A 445 21.61 18.32 8.39
N ALA A 446 21.74 17.43 9.36
CA ALA A 446 22.76 16.39 9.40
C ALA A 446 22.10 15.02 9.52
N TRP A 447 22.56 14.05 8.74
CA TRP A 447 22.10 12.66 8.81
C TRP A 447 23.20 11.72 8.31
N TYR A 448 23.00 10.42 8.48
CA TYR A 448 23.89 9.44 7.88
C TYR A 448 23.08 8.31 7.24
N THR A 449 23.74 7.61 6.32
CA THR A 449 23.25 6.34 5.79
C THR A 449 24.16 5.20 6.19
N ILE A 450 23.59 4.00 6.24
CA ILE A 450 24.32 2.74 6.36
C ILE A 450 24.04 1.86 5.15
N GLY A 451 25.07 1.19 4.68
CA GLY A 451 24.99 0.21 3.60
C GLY A 451 26.04 -0.88 3.79
N SER A 452 25.90 -1.98 3.06
CA SER A 452 26.86 -3.09 3.07
C SER A 452 27.27 -3.45 1.65
N ALA A 453 28.47 -4.02 1.50
CA ALA A 453 28.89 -4.56 0.21
C ALA A 453 27.93 -5.69 -0.24
N GLY A 454 27.67 -5.77 -1.54
CA GLY A 454 26.86 -6.83 -2.15
C GLY A 454 25.36 -6.56 -2.26
N THR A 455 24.87 -5.40 -1.79
CA THR A 455 23.50 -4.92 -2.07
C THR A 455 23.53 -3.42 -2.40
N THR A 456 22.57 -2.95 -3.17
CA THR A 456 22.33 -1.52 -3.44
C THR A 456 21.42 -0.87 -2.39
N ASN A 457 20.83 -1.68 -1.53
CA ASN A 457 19.92 -1.23 -0.49
C ASN A 457 20.67 -0.51 0.64
N ILE A 458 20.21 0.68 0.98
CA ILE A 458 20.75 1.50 2.09
C ILE A 458 19.63 1.87 3.07
N GLN A 459 20.02 2.13 4.30
CA GLN A 459 19.14 2.73 5.31
C GLN A 459 19.64 4.11 5.70
N GLN A 460 18.73 5.00 6.07
CA GLN A 460 19.01 6.37 6.46
C GLN A 460 18.50 6.61 7.88
N ALA A 461 19.31 7.25 8.72
CA ALA A 461 18.84 7.73 10.01
C ALA A 461 17.96 8.97 9.86
N ASP A 462 17.10 9.23 10.83
CA ASP A 462 16.33 10.47 10.86
C ASP A 462 17.24 11.72 10.80
N PRO A 463 16.89 12.73 9.98
CA PRO A 463 17.64 13.98 9.95
C PRO A 463 17.62 14.72 11.29
N THR A 464 18.76 15.31 11.62
CA THR A 464 18.95 16.16 12.80
C THR A 464 19.14 17.60 12.38
N THR A 465 18.37 18.48 13.00
CA THR A 465 18.49 19.93 12.82
C THR A 465 19.65 20.47 13.63
N VAL A 466 20.53 21.27 12.99
CA VAL A 466 21.70 21.91 13.59
C VAL A 466 21.59 23.43 13.44
N ASP A 467 21.69 24.17 14.54
CA ASP A 467 21.71 25.63 14.51
C ASP A 467 23.14 26.16 14.34
N VAL A 468 23.37 26.97 13.31
CA VAL A 468 24.71 27.45 12.94
C VAL A 468 24.77 28.97 13.01
N THR A 469 25.54 29.47 13.96
CA THR A 469 25.96 30.87 14.11
C THR A 469 27.48 31.03 14.09
N ALA A 470 28.23 29.94 13.85
CA ALA A 470 29.67 29.88 13.92
C ALA A 470 30.40 30.69 12.84
N ASN A 471 29.77 30.99 11.71
CA ASN A 471 30.38 31.84 10.70
C ASN A 471 30.27 33.30 11.14
N PHE A 472 31.28 33.77 11.88
CA PHE A 472 31.39 35.15 12.32
C PHE A 472 32.59 35.83 11.65
N VAL A 473 32.48 37.15 11.53
CA VAL A 473 33.51 38.01 10.96
C VAL A 473 34.14 38.79 12.12
N GLN A 474 35.46 38.70 12.29
CA GLN A 474 36.21 39.43 13.30
C GLN A 474 37.12 40.49 12.65
N LEU A 475 37.24 41.65 13.28
CA LEU A 475 38.17 42.71 12.91
C LEU A 475 39.32 42.75 13.92
N ASP A 476 40.56 42.78 13.42
CA ASP A 476 41.78 42.89 14.24
C ASP A 476 41.81 44.21 15.01
N ALA A 477 42.42 44.23 16.20
CA ALA A 477 42.52 45.44 17.03
C ALA A 477 43.37 46.55 16.35
N PRO A 478 43.09 47.83 16.61
CA PRO A 478 43.93 48.93 16.14
C PRO A 478 45.30 48.91 16.82
N VAL A 479 46.35 49.38 16.12
CA VAL A 479 47.73 49.39 16.63
C VAL A 479 48.21 50.83 16.81
N VAL A 480 48.43 51.24 18.07
CA VAL A 480 48.99 52.57 18.37
C VAL A 480 50.48 52.61 17.97
N GLN A 481 50.85 53.60 17.17
CA GLN A 481 52.24 53.77 16.72
C GLN A 481 53.11 54.41 17.81
N ARG A 482 54.43 54.13 17.75
CA ARG A 482 55.46 54.77 18.62
C ARG A 482 55.20 54.60 20.13
N THR A 483 54.63 53.47 20.52
CA THR A 483 54.59 53.05 21.93
C THR A 483 55.99 52.60 22.38
N THR A 484 56.19 52.50 23.69
CA THR A 484 57.41 51.88 24.25
C THR A 484 57.47 50.38 23.90
N PRO A 485 58.63 49.70 24.06
CA PRO A 485 58.73 48.24 23.85
C PRO A 485 57.75 47.40 24.67
N VAL A 486 57.22 47.94 25.77
CA VAL A 486 56.23 47.30 26.64
C VAL A 486 54.79 47.83 26.39
N GLY A 487 54.57 48.53 25.27
CA GLY A 487 53.23 48.96 24.84
C GLY A 487 52.65 50.19 25.55
N VAL A 488 53.44 50.92 26.35
CA VAL A 488 53.00 52.16 27.01
C VAL A 488 52.96 53.33 26.01
N ILE A 489 51.88 54.11 26.03
CA ILE A 489 51.74 55.38 25.32
C ILE A 489 52.31 56.50 26.19
N ASN A 490 53.25 57.28 25.67
CA ASN A 490 53.89 58.37 26.39
C ASN A 490 54.11 59.60 25.49
N CYS A 491 54.81 60.62 26.00
CA CYS A 491 55.08 61.84 25.23
C CYS A 491 55.78 61.64 23.88
N ASN A 492 56.54 60.55 23.71
CA ASN A 492 57.21 60.23 22.44
C ASN A 492 56.29 59.53 21.43
N SER A 493 55.10 59.10 21.85
CA SER A 493 54.11 58.47 20.97
C SER A 493 53.40 59.47 20.05
N PHE A 494 53.45 60.77 20.38
CA PHE A 494 52.78 61.83 19.62
C PHE A 494 53.70 62.49 18.57
N LEU A 495 53.11 63.00 17.49
CA LEU A 495 53.80 63.74 16.42
C LEU A 495 53.25 65.18 16.24
N PRO A 496 54.13 66.18 15.99
CA PRO A 496 55.58 66.12 16.17
C PRO A 496 55.94 65.88 17.65
N SER A 497 57.01 65.12 17.92
CA SER A 497 57.50 64.92 19.28
C SER A 497 58.20 66.19 19.76
N GLY A 498 57.75 66.81 20.86
CA GLY A 498 58.32 68.09 21.31
C GLY A 498 57.38 68.85 22.23
N THR A 499 57.57 70.16 22.37
CA THR A 499 56.80 71.07 23.24
C THR A 499 55.39 71.39 22.72
N ALA A 500 54.97 70.77 21.62
CA ALA A 500 53.60 70.87 21.09
C ALA A 500 53.22 69.55 20.39
N PRO A 501 53.07 68.43 21.14
CA PRO A 501 52.62 67.18 20.56
C PRO A 501 51.19 67.35 20.07
N VAL A 502 50.96 67.09 18.78
CA VAL A 502 49.65 67.32 18.17
C VAL A 502 48.88 66.01 18.16
N ASN A 503 49.39 64.97 17.50
CA ASN A 503 48.55 63.84 17.08
C ASN A 503 49.06 62.46 17.50
N LEU A 504 48.13 61.57 17.86
CA LEU A 504 48.40 60.15 18.07
C LEU A 504 48.02 59.38 16.80
N LEU A 505 49.01 58.71 16.21
CA LEU A 505 48.79 57.91 15.00
C LEU A 505 48.44 56.46 15.36
N VAL A 506 47.34 55.98 14.80
CA VAL A 506 46.81 54.63 15.03
C VAL A 506 46.66 53.92 13.70
N ASN A 507 47.28 52.75 13.57
CA ASN A 507 47.17 51.92 12.38
C ASN A 507 45.96 50.99 12.50
N ILE A 508 45.08 51.03 11.50
CA ILE A 508 43.99 50.08 11.31
C ILE A 508 44.50 48.95 10.42
N PRO A 509 44.53 47.68 10.87
CA PRO A 509 44.98 46.54 10.07
C PRO A 509 44.11 46.32 8.82
N PRO A 510 44.62 45.64 7.77
CA PRO A 510 43.81 45.26 6.61
C PRO A 510 42.68 44.31 7.00
N SER A 511 41.57 44.37 6.26
CA SER A 511 40.41 43.48 6.48
C SER A 511 39.71 43.15 5.18
N THR A 512 39.26 41.90 5.04
CA THR A 512 38.44 41.45 3.90
C THR A 512 37.04 42.07 3.89
N GLN A 513 36.64 42.72 4.98
CA GLN A 513 35.36 43.43 5.07
C GLN A 513 35.44 44.87 4.59
N PHE A 514 36.65 45.39 4.35
CA PHE A 514 36.81 46.75 3.89
C PHE A 514 36.43 46.89 2.42
N ALA A 515 35.73 47.97 2.10
CA ALA A 515 35.38 48.35 0.74
C ALA A 515 35.71 49.84 0.51
N ILE A 516 36.01 50.19 -0.74
CA ILE A 516 36.22 51.60 -1.11
C ILE A 516 34.93 52.37 -0.85
N GLY A 517 35.05 53.54 -0.22
CA GLY A 517 33.93 54.37 0.21
C GLY A 517 33.37 54.02 1.60
N MET A 518 33.83 52.94 2.24
CA MET A 518 33.44 52.59 3.61
C MET A 518 34.03 53.57 4.62
N VAL A 519 33.23 54.02 5.59
CA VAL A 519 33.67 54.91 6.68
C VAL A 519 34.04 54.07 7.88
N VAL A 520 35.31 54.12 8.29
CA VAL A 520 35.80 53.47 9.51
C VAL A 520 35.84 54.50 10.63
N THR A 521 35.25 54.17 11.78
CA THR A 521 35.22 55.03 12.96
C THR A 521 36.15 54.46 14.01
N LEU A 522 37.16 55.21 14.45
CA LEU A 522 38.08 54.85 15.52
C LEU A 522 37.67 55.62 16.79
N ASP A 523 37.48 54.87 17.87
CA ASP A 523 37.05 55.38 19.17
C ASP A 523 38.17 55.21 20.21
N TRP A 524 38.22 56.16 21.15
CA TRP A 524 39.17 56.22 22.26
C TRP A 524 38.45 56.57 23.55
N GLN A 525 38.78 55.83 24.60
CA GLN A 525 38.38 56.12 25.97
C GLN A 525 39.59 56.04 26.91
N GLY A 526 39.90 57.15 27.58
CA GLY A 526 40.87 57.21 28.66
C GLY A 526 40.28 56.82 30.02
N TYR A 527 41.11 56.23 30.89
CA TYR A 527 40.74 55.75 32.22
C TYR A 527 41.75 56.20 33.26
N SER A 528 41.29 56.58 34.46
CA SER A 528 42.15 57.08 35.54
C SER A 528 42.96 55.98 36.24
N ASP A 529 42.62 54.71 35.99
CA ASP A 529 43.29 53.53 36.52
C ASP A 529 44.02 52.73 35.42
N ASP A 530 45.00 51.91 35.83
CA ASP A 530 45.77 51.06 34.92
C ASP A 530 44.96 49.84 34.41
N ALA A 531 43.84 49.47 35.07
CA ALA A 531 43.01 48.32 34.70
C ALA A 531 41.89 48.68 33.70
N ALA A 532 41.81 49.94 33.26
CA ALA A 532 40.80 50.45 32.33
C ALA A 532 39.36 50.21 32.81
N THR A 533 39.08 50.52 34.08
CA THR A 533 37.77 50.32 34.74
C THR A 533 37.07 51.62 35.15
N LEU A 534 37.80 52.71 35.37
CA LEU A 534 37.28 54.03 35.78
C LEU A 534 37.43 55.05 34.64
N PRO A 535 36.40 55.20 33.77
CA PRO A 535 36.51 56.07 32.59
C PRO A 535 36.58 57.54 32.99
N VAL A 536 37.46 58.29 32.31
CA VAL A 536 37.54 59.74 32.43
C VAL A 536 36.66 60.36 31.35
N ALA A 537 35.52 60.95 31.73
CA ALA A 537 34.53 61.47 30.79
C ALA A 537 35.09 62.55 29.83
N ALA A 538 36.12 63.28 30.24
CA ALA A 538 36.78 64.29 29.41
C ALA A 538 37.85 63.73 28.47
N ALA A 539 38.23 62.45 28.61
CA ALA A 539 39.29 61.79 27.84
C ALA A 539 38.70 60.86 26.77
N VAL A 540 37.73 61.36 26.01
CA VAL A 540 37.05 60.62 24.92
C VAL A 540 37.46 61.23 23.59
N GLY A 541 37.68 60.38 22.58
CA GLY A 541 37.99 60.80 21.23
C GLY A 541 37.35 59.87 20.21
N THR A 542 36.84 60.44 19.12
CA THR A 542 36.29 59.68 18.00
C THR A 542 36.75 60.35 16.71
N VAL A 543 37.24 59.56 15.76
CA VAL A 543 37.62 60.03 14.43
C VAL A 543 37.14 59.06 13.37
N THR A 544 36.70 59.60 12.23
CA THR A 544 36.27 58.82 11.08
C THR A 544 37.23 58.96 9.93
N LYS A 545 37.49 57.86 9.21
CA LYS A 545 38.22 57.87 7.94
C LYS A 545 37.47 57.06 6.88
N THR A 546 37.25 57.66 5.72
CA THR A 546 36.74 56.95 4.54
C THR A 546 37.88 56.24 3.83
N ILE A 547 37.70 54.96 3.49
CA ILE A 547 38.65 54.18 2.70
C ILE A 547 38.58 54.66 1.24
N GLN A 548 39.69 55.13 0.68
CA GLN A 548 39.73 55.74 -0.64
C GLN A 548 40.40 54.85 -1.69
N THR A 549 41.30 53.96 -1.28
CA THR A 549 42.13 53.19 -2.22
C THR A 549 42.15 51.69 -1.92
N GLN A 550 42.42 50.88 -2.95
CA GLN A 550 42.61 49.44 -2.79
C GLN A 550 43.83 49.10 -1.91
N SER A 551 44.85 49.97 -1.89
CA SER A 551 46.03 49.79 -1.03
C SER A 551 45.66 49.82 0.45
N GLU A 552 44.73 50.70 0.85
CA GLU A 552 44.25 50.80 2.23
C GLU A 552 43.47 49.55 2.67
N ILE A 553 42.77 48.89 1.74
CA ILE A 553 42.11 47.61 2.01
C ILE A 553 43.14 46.51 2.24
N ASN A 554 44.13 46.41 1.35
CA ASN A 554 45.08 45.30 1.32
C ASN A 554 46.18 45.41 2.39
N GLN A 555 46.55 46.62 2.80
CA GLN A 555 47.67 46.87 3.71
C GLN A 555 47.25 47.51 5.05
N GLY A 556 45.98 47.90 5.18
CA GLY A 556 45.53 48.74 6.28
C GLY A 556 45.89 50.21 6.05
N PHE A 557 45.60 51.05 7.05
CA PHE A 557 45.82 52.48 6.93
C PHE A 557 45.96 53.17 8.30
N THR A 558 46.68 54.28 8.33
CA THR A 558 46.83 55.10 9.55
C THR A 558 45.73 56.15 9.65
N VAL A 559 45.26 56.34 10.88
CA VAL A 559 44.27 57.35 11.30
C VAL A 559 44.89 58.23 12.38
N ASP A 560 44.55 59.50 12.33
CA ASP A 560 44.95 60.50 13.31
C ASP A 560 43.82 60.70 14.33
N LEU A 561 44.02 60.28 15.57
CA LEU A 561 42.98 60.27 16.60
C LEU A 561 42.65 61.68 17.15
N GLY A 562 43.50 62.67 16.88
CA GLY A 562 43.28 64.05 17.33
C GLY A 562 44.17 64.50 18.50
N PRO A 563 43.86 65.67 19.09
CA PRO A 563 44.83 66.45 19.84
C PRO A 563 45.14 65.87 21.23
N TYR A 564 46.44 65.77 21.56
CA TYR A 564 46.96 65.37 22.88
C TYR A 564 46.19 65.96 24.08
N ALA A 565 45.84 67.25 24.01
CA ALA A 565 45.24 67.99 25.10
C ALA A 565 43.87 67.45 25.53
N THR A 566 43.08 66.89 24.61
CA THR A 566 41.72 66.41 24.90
C THR A 566 41.71 64.94 25.25
N ILE A 567 42.42 64.11 24.48
CA ILE A 567 42.31 62.65 24.58
C ILE A 567 43.24 62.03 25.63
N PHE A 568 44.35 62.69 25.96
CA PHE A 568 45.42 62.06 26.74
C PHE A 568 45.83 62.86 27.98
N LYS A 569 45.96 64.19 27.87
CA LYS A 569 46.36 65.06 29.00
C LYS A 569 45.39 64.96 30.19
N THR A 570 44.10 64.83 29.91
CA THR A 570 43.00 64.76 30.88
C THR A 570 43.01 63.49 31.73
N ILE A 571 43.70 62.43 31.30
CA ILE A 571 43.78 61.16 32.02
C ILE A 571 44.59 61.29 33.32
N GLN A 572 45.66 62.08 33.30
CA GLN A 572 46.58 62.28 34.42
C GLN A 572 46.70 63.77 34.77
N PRO A 573 45.64 64.43 35.29
CA PRO A 573 45.58 65.89 35.38
C PRO A 573 46.51 66.52 36.43
N THR A 574 46.99 65.75 37.39
CA THR A 574 47.83 66.23 38.51
C THR A 574 49.01 65.30 38.78
N PHE A 575 50.04 65.80 39.48
CA PHE A 575 51.23 65.01 39.80
C PHE A 575 50.96 63.73 40.61
N SER A 576 49.88 63.71 41.42
CA SER A 576 49.49 62.53 42.20
C SER A 576 48.99 61.37 41.35
N THR A 577 48.44 61.66 40.16
CA THR A 577 47.90 60.66 39.21
C THR A 577 48.91 60.12 38.20
N ARG A 578 50.17 60.59 38.24
CA ARG A 578 51.18 60.33 37.20
C ARG A 578 51.52 58.85 36.92
N LEU A 579 51.25 57.96 37.88
CA LEU A 579 51.58 56.54 37.77
C LEU A 579 50.38 55.65 37.45
N ALA A 580 49.17 56.22 37.36
CA ALA A 580 47.95 55.49 37.09
C ALA A 580 47.26 56.06 35.84
N GLY A 581 46.84 55.18 34.94
CA GLY A 581 46.03 55.54 33.79
C GLY A 581 46.24 54.65 32.60
N SER A 582 45.17 54.46 31.84
CA SER A 582 45.14 53.60 30.65
C SER A 582 44.21 54.19 29.59
N ALA A 583 44.23 53.60 28.41
CA ALA A 583 43.31 53.91 27.33
C ALA A 583 42.89 52.65 26.57
N LYS A 584 41.63 52.62 26.14
CA LYS A 584 41.08 51.60 25.24
C LYS A 584 40.76 52.23 23.89
N LEU A 585 41.11 51.52 22.82
CA LEU A 585 40.81 51.88 21.45
C LEU A 585 40.15 50.71 20.72
N HIS A 586 39.12 51.00 19.93
CA HIS A 586 38.59 50.07 18.93
C HIS A 586 38.13 50.86 17.72
N TYR A 587 37.97 50.20 16.58
CA TYR A 587 37.31 50.80 15.43
C TYR A 587 36.09 50.00 15.00
N SER A 588 35.16 50.66 14.34
CA SER A 588 33.96 50.06 13.79
C SER A 588 33.79 50.38 12.31
N ILE A 589 33.15 49.44 11.60
CA ILE A 589 32.74 49.61 10.20
C ILE A 589 31.23 49.42 10.05
N PRO A 590 30.58 50.15 9.13
CA PRO A 590 29.16 49.99 8.87
C PRO A 590 28.90 48.70 8.07
N LEU A 591 28.02 47.84 8.58
CA LEU A 591 27.43 46.72 7.84
C LEU A 591 25.90 46.85 7.84
N ALA A 592 25.24 46.15 6.91
CA ALA A 592 23.77 46.19 6.76
C ALA A 592 23.00 45.74 8.02
N GLY A 593 23.63 44.94 8.90
CA GLY A 593 23.05 44.46 10.15
C GLY A 593 23.43 45.27 11.40
N GLY A 594 24.14 46.39 11.25
CA GLY A 594 24.70 47.17 12.36
C GLY A 594 26.23 47.31 12.26
N PRO A 595 26.85 48.19 13.07
CA PRO A 595 28.29 48.37 13.04
C PRO A 595 29.03 47.13 13.58
N LEU A 596 30.04 46.67 12.84
CA LEU A 596 30.97 45.63 13.31
C LEU A 596 32.17 46.32 13.96
N SER A 597 32.45 46.01 15.23
CA SER A 597 33.58 46.57 15.98
C SER A 597 34.77 45.61 16.04
N SER A 598 35.97 46.16 16.07
CA SER A 598 37.22 45.43 16.34
C SER A 598 37.33 45.00 17.79
N ASN A 599 38.28 44.10 18.06
CA ASN A 599 38.77 43.91 19.43
C ASN A 599 39.35 45.23 20.00
N ASP A 600 39.28 45.41 21.32
CA ASP A 600 39.90 46.53 22.03
C ASP A 600 41.43 46.40 22.07
N ALA A 601 42.13 47.49 21.78
CA ALA A 601 43.54 47.69 22.12
C ALA A 601 43.62 48.48 23.42
N THR A 602 44.17 47.87 24.48
CA THR A 602 44.34 48.52 25.78
C THR A 602 45.81 48.86 26.01
N HIS A 603 46.09 50.12 26.35
CA HIS A 603 47.44 50.61 26.60
C HIS A 603 47.53 51.39 27.90
N LEU A 604 48.64 51.24 28.62
CA LEU A 604 48.97 52.14 29.73
C LEU A 604 49.36 53.52 29.19
N VAL A 605 48.98 54.56 29.93
CA VAL A 605 49.20 55.97 29.58
C VAL A 605 50.16 56.60 30.58
N ARG A 606 51.23 57.23 30.11
CA ARG A 606 52.22 57.96 30.94
C ARG A 606 52.56 59.31 30.32
N GLY A 607 51.85 60.35 30.76
CA GLY A 607 51.84 61.65 30.10
C GLY A 607 52.64 62.78 30.73
N HIS A 608 53.45 62.49 31.74
CA HIS A 608 54.29 63.49 32.42
C HIS A 608 55.77 63.27 32.10
N ARG A 609 56.48 64.38 31.88
CA ARG A 609 57.95 64.43 31.81
C ARG A 609 58.50 64.72 33.19
N THR A 610 59.57 64.04 33.55
CA THR A 610 60.32 64.31 34.78
C THR A 610 60.92 65.71 34.76
N GLY A 611 60.66 66.49 35.81
CA GLY A 611 61.30 67.80 36.01
C GLY A 611 62.56 67.73 36.89
N SER A 612 63.19 68.88 37.10
CA SER A 612 64.28 69.04 38.08
C SER A 612 63.79 68.71 39.50
N ALA A 613 64.70 68.30 40.38
CA ALA A 613 64.39 68.03 41.78
C ALA A 613 63.61 69.20 42.42
N GLY A 614 62.47 68.89 43.05
CA GLY A 614 61.57 69.90 43.64
C GLY A 614 60.51 70.47 42.70
N SER A 615 60.43 70.03 41.44
CA SER A 615 59.35 70.41 40.51
C SER A 615 58.42 69.24 40.20
N ASN A 616 57.15 69.55 39.90
CA ASN A 616 56.12 68.56 39.53
C ASN A 616 56.28 68.03 38.09
N GLY A 617 57.33 68.45 37.38
CA GLY A 617 57.52 68.12 35.97
C GLY A 617 56.61 68.89 35.02
N THR A 618 56.58 68.47 33.77
CA THR A 618 55.77 69.07 32.71
C THR A 618 54.93 68.02 32.00
N PHE A 619 53.79 68.42 31.47
CA PHE A 619 53.04 67.63 30.50
C PHE A 619 53.82 67.49 29.18
N CYS A 620 53.33 66.65 28.27
CA CYS A 620 54.01 66.44 26.99
C CYS A 620 54.08 67.72 26.15
N ASP A 621 53.14 68.65 26.34
CA ASP A 621 53.08 70.00 25.73
C ASP A 621 53.93 71.07 26.47
N GLY A 622 54.72 70.66 27.46
CA GLY A 622 55.59 71.55 28.21
C GLY A 622 54.88 72.39 29.29
N ALA A 623 53.55 72.32 29.43
CA ALA A 623 52.84 72.97 30.51
C ALA A 623 53.24 72.36 31.87
N ALA A 624 53.33 73.18 32.91
CA ALA A 624 53.63 72.69 34.26
C ALA A 624 52.50 71.75 34.74
N VAL A 625 52.87 70.62 35.35
CA VAL A 625 51.89 69.70 35.96
C VAL A 625 51.42 70.30 37.29
N PRO A 626 50.10 70.46 37.51
CA PRO A 626 49.56 70.89 38.79
C PRO A 626 50.03 70.00 39.93
N GLY A 627 50.30 70.62 41.08
CA GLY A 627 50.53 69.90 42.33
C GLY A 627 49.30 69.11 42.79
N PRO A 628 49.46 68.27 43.83
CA PRO A 628 48.33 67.59 44.45
C PRO A 628 47.27 68.57 44.98
#